data_AF-A0AAR2LVM9-F1
#
_entry.id   AF-A0AAR2LVM9-F1
#
_cell.length_a   1.000
_cell.length_b   1.000
_cell.length_c   1.000
_cell.angle_alpha   90.00
_cell.angle_beta   90.00
_cell.angle_gamma   90.00
#
_symmetry.space_group_name_H-M   'P 1'
#
loop_
_entity.id
_entity.type
_entity.pdbx_description
1 polymer ?
#
loop_
_entity_poly.entity_id
_entity_poly.type
_entity_poly.pdbx_seq_one_letter_code
_entity_poly.pdbx_strand_id
1 'polypeptide(L)' 'MDPSCVVSMVQAGGGGVKVWGIFSWQSLGPLLPIEHSLNAIPYLSIVADHVHPSTKV' A
#
# COMPACT_ATOMS: atom_id res chain seq x y z
N MET A 1 19.29 -27.90 6.89
CA MET A 1 18.55 -27.62 5.65
C MET A 1 19.57 -27.37 4.58
N ASP A 2 19.68 -28.28 3.62
CA ASP A 2 20.58 -28.12 2.48
C ASP A 2 19.92 -27.15 1.46
N PRO A 3 20.60 -26.07 1.04
CA PRO A 3 20.01 -25.06 0.17
C PRO A 3 19.77 -25.54 -1.27
N SER A 4 20.22 -26.74 -1.65
CA SER A 4 19.97 -27.31 -2.98
C SER A 4 18.52 -27.79 -3.20
N CYS A 5 17.72 -27.86 -2.13
CA CYS A 5 16.30 -28.29 -2.18
C CYS A 5 15.29 -27.14 -2.14
N VAL A 6 15.72 -25.89 -2.38
CA VAL A 6 14.78 -24.75 -2.45
C VAL A 6 14.05 -24.80 -3.79
N VAL A 7 12.84 -25.37 -3.79
CA VAL A 7 11.90 -25.25 -4.91
C VAL A 7 11.64 -23.77 -5.16
N SER A 8 11.71 -23.34 -6.42
CA SER A 8 11.39 -21.97 -6.82
C SER A 8 9.94 -21.65 -6.44
N MET A 9 9.76 -20.98 -5.31
CA MET A 9 8.45 -20.58 -4.81
C MET A 9 8.21 -19.13 -5.22
N VAL A 10 7.08 -18.86 -5.87
CA VAL A 10 6.71 -17.51 -6.32
C VAL A 10 6.49 -16.56 -5.12
N GLN A 11 6.13 -17.10 -3.96
CA GLN A 11 5.87 -16.32 -2.76
C GLN A 11 6.31 -17.08 -1.50
N ALA A 12 7.26 -16.53 -0.76
CA ALA A 12 7.71 -17.13 0.50
C ALA A 12 6.63 -17.04 1.58
N GLY A 13 6.63 -17.97 2.54
CA GLY A 13 5.63 -18.06 3.61
C GLY A 13 5.61 -16.91 4.64
N GLY A 14 6.47 -15.90 4.48
CA GLY A 14 6.56 -14.73 5.37
C GLY A 14 5.43 -13.69 5.21
N GLY A 15 4.45 -13.96 4.35
CA GLY A 15 3.39 -12.99 4.03
C GLY A 15 3.90 -11.78 3.24
N GLY A 16 2.99 -10.85 2.95
CA GLY A 16 3.33 -9.61 2.25
C GLY A 16 2.60 -8.42 2.87
N VAL A 17 3.26 -7.27 2.92
CA VAL A 17 2.65 -6.01 3.37
C VAL A 17 1.94 -5.36 2.18
N LYS A 18 0.68 -4.96 2.38
CA LYS A 18 -0.05 -4.14 1.41
C LYS A 18 -0.03 -2.69 1.89
N VAL A 19 0.28 -1.77 0.98
CA VAL A 19 0.31 -0.33 1.25
C VAL A 19 -0.36 0.44 0.12
N TRP A 20 -0.91 1.60 0.44
CA TRP A 20 -1.37 2.61 -0.51
C TRP A 20 -0.51 3.85 -0.37
N GLY A 21 -0.14 4.49 -1.48
CA GLY A 21 0.49 5.80 -1.40
C GLY A 21 0.33 6.60 -2.68
N ILE A 22 0.57 7.91 -2.57
CA ILE A 22 0.53 8.86 -3.68
C ILE A 22 1.88 9.57 -3.79
N PHE A 23 2.36 9.80 -5.01
CA PHE A 23 3.56 10.58 -5.26
C PHE A 23 3.36 11.45 -6.49
N SER A 24 4.08 12.58 -6.54
CA SER A 24 4.14 13.47 -7.68
C SER A 24 5.60 13.80 -7.98
N TRP A 25 5.85 14.44 -9.12
CA TRP A 25 7.18 14.97 -9.47
C TRP A 25 7.77 15.87 -8.37
N GLN A 26 6.91 16.62 -7.68
CA GLN A 26 7.29 17.67 -6.73
C GLN A 26 7.37 17.18 -5.28
N SER A 27 6.69 16.08 -4.94
CA SER A 27 6.58 15.62 -3.55
C SER A 27 6.14 14.16 -3.44
N LEU A 28 6.61 13.50 -2.39
CA LEU A 28 6.11 12.21 -1.93
C LEU A 28 4.92 12.45 -0.99
N GLY A 29 3.78 11.86 -1.32
CA GLY A 29 2.61 11.84 -0.46
C GLY A 29 2.65 10.69 0.56
N PRO A 30 1.58 10.54 1.36
CA PRO A 30 1.55 9.56 2.44
C PRO A 30 1.61 8.12 1.91
N LEU A 31 2.24 7.24 2.70
CA LEU A 31 2.24 5.78 2.53
C LEU A 31 1.48 5.15 3.70
N LEU A 32 0.35 4.53 3.42
CA LEU A 32 -0.59 4.00 4.42
C LEU A 32 -0.64 2.46 4.34
N PRO A 33 -0.60 1.75 5.47
CA PRO A 33 -0.78 0.30 5.49
C PRO A 33 -2.24 -0.08 5.17
N ILE A 34 -2.41 -1.17 4.42
CA ILE A 34 -3.72 -1.77 4.11
C ILE A 34 -3.77 -3.14 4.78
N GLU A 35 -4.66 -3.32 5.75
CA GLU A 35 -4.70 -4.56 6.53
C GLU A 35 -5.24 -5.78 5.77
N HIS A 36 -6.18 -5.59 4.83
CA HIS A 36 -6.80 -6.72 4.10
C HIS A 36 -7.06 -6.40 2.62
N SER A 37 -8.09 -5.61 2.35
CA SER A 37 -8.53 -5.23 1.02
C SER A 37 -9.01 -3.79 1.07
N LEU A 38 -8.49 -2.95 0.17
CA LEU A 38 -9.01 -1.60 -0.02
C LEU A 38 -10.26 -1.65 -0.87
N ASN A 39 -11.42 -1.50 -0.22
CA ASN A 39 -12.70 -1.37 -0.90
C ASN A 39 -12.97 0.11 -1.27
N ALA A 40 -14.00 0.36 -2.07
CA ALA A 40 -14.29 1.71 -2.58
C ALA A 40 -14.52 2.75 -1.47
N ILE A 41 -15.23 2.41 -0.39
CA ILE A 41 -15.52 3.34 0.71
C ILE A 41 -14.25 3.82 1.45
N PRO A 42 -13.40 2.93 2.00
CA PRO A 42 -12.16 3.39 2.64
C PRO A 42 -11.18 4.02 1.66
N TYR A 43 -11.19 3.62 0.39
CA TYR A 43 -10.39 4.26 -0.66
C TYR A 43 -10.81 5.72 -0.89
N LEU A 44 -12.12 5.99 -0.99
CA LEU A 44 -12.63 7.36 -1.15
C LEU A 44 -12.30 8.25 0.06
N SER A 45 -12.33 7.70 1.28
CA SER A 45 -11.87 8.44 2.48
C SER A 45 -10.41 8.83 2.33
N ILE A 46 -9.54 7.88 1.98
CA ILE A 46 -8.10 8.14 1.80
C ILE A 46 -7.86 9.22 0.73
N VAL A 47 -8.61 9.19 -0.37
CA VAL A 47 -8.50 10.22 -1.42
C VAL A 47 -9.00 11.58 -0.93
N ALA A 48 -10.10 11.63 -0.19
CA ALA A 48 -10.63 12.87 0.37
C ALA A 48 -9.69 13.49 1.42
N ASP A 49 -9.05 12.66 2.23
CA ASP A 49 -8.20 13.10 3.35
C ASP A 49 -6.76 13.45 2.92
N HIS A 50 -6.25 12.80 1.87
CA HIS A 50 -4.82 12.89 1.51
C HIS A 50 -4.53 13.41 0.10
N VAL A 51 -5.51 13.38 -0.83
CA VAL A 51 -5.32 13.81 -2.22
C VAL A 51 -5.98 15.14 -2.49
N HIS A 52 -7.15 15.38 -1.90
CA HIS A 52 -7.74 16.71 -1.83
C HIS A 52 -7.33 17.36 -0.51
N PRO A 53 -6.33 18.25 -0.47
CA PRO A 53 -6.26 19.18 0.64
C PRO A 53 -7.58 19.94 0.60
N SER A 54 -8.49 19.59 1.51
CA SER A 54 -9.76 20.27 1.63
C SER A 54 -9.42 21.74 1.78
N THR A 55 -9.88 22.55 0.82
CA THR A 55 -9.97 24.00 0.93
C THR A 55 -10.57 24.31 2.29
N LYS A 56 -9.73 24.60 3.29
CA LYS A 56 -10.13 25.42 4.42
C LYS A 56 -10.21 26.83 3.87
N VAL A 57 -11.44 27.24 3.51
CA VAL A 57 -11.83 28.65 3.46
C VAL A 57 -11.82 29.19 4.88
#